data_AF-A0A533ZGX0-F1
#
_entry.id   AF-A0A533ZGX0-F1
#
_cell.length_a   1.000
_cell.length_b   1.000
_cell.length_c   1.000
_cell.angle_alpha   90.00
_cell.angle_beta   90.00
_cell.angle_gamma   90.00
#
_symmetry.space_group_name_H-M   'P 1'
#
loop_
_entity.id
_entity.type
_entity.pdbx_description
1 polymer ?
#
loop_
_entity_poly.entity_id
_entity_poly.type
_entity_poly.pdbx_seq_one_letter_code
_entity_poly.pdbx_strand_id
1 'polypeptide(L)'
;MNTSFDPAPLLISRSLATALLRLYDYPDPRRPGRMIPGYDRPHALRTARMCVAVATRLGHPPARVATFQVACLLHDLGRSGLDRRLFGKIWSWARRQGIPTRPREWRAVHPETSKGRETEAFLARYAVELRKAGIPVDDWGREQVEMRLGSARRLARRLREVTPHLAKLGVRWAPWMSLVMLYYYYPERLKGAPGWVRQLAEVLVACEQLEAYNNRQRGRDYYARRRETLAEAFAYLEKLRVEGILSATVVTALHDLAAEGAFDRILSEARGAALSPREVRFLRGRGWGRDA
;
A
#
# COMPACT_ATOMS: atom_id res chain seq x y z
N MET A 1 -13.41 12.46 31.72
CA MET A 1 -13.26 11.21 30.95
C MET A 1 -11.85 11.19 30.38
N ASN A 2 -11.01 10.26 30.85
CA ASN A 2 -9.61 10.17 30.42
C ASN A 2 -9.61 9.60 28.99
N THR A 3 -9.70 10.47 27.98
CA THR A 3 -9.47 10.06 26.60
C THR A 3 -8.00 9.68 26.50
N SER A 4 -7.71 8.39 26.63
CA SER A 4 -6.40 7.84 26.29
C SER A 4 -5.98 8.45 24.95
N PHE A 5 -4.90 9.22 24.96
CA PHE A 5 -4.33 9.83 23.76
C PHE A 5 -4.01 8.70 22.78
N ASP A 6 -4.69 8.68 21.63
CA ASP A 6 -4.38 7.74 20.55
C ASP A 6 -3.22 8.33 19.75
N PRO A 7 -2.00 7.78 19.86
CA PRO A 7 -0.82 8.33 19.18
C PRO A 7 -0.86 8.15 17.66
N ALA A 8 -1.82 7.39 17.12
CA ALA A 8 -2.06 7.23 15.69
C ALA A 8 -3.55 7.42 15.35
N PRO A 9 -4.06 8.66 15.40
CA PRO A 9 -5.49 8.93 15.39
C PRO A 9 -6.12 8.90 13.98
N LEU A 10 -7.45 8.81 13.96
CA LEU A 10 -8.27 9.23 12.82
C LEU A 10 -8.62 10.72 13.00
N LEU A 11 -8.15 11.58 12.10
CA LEU A 11 -8.51 13.00 12.08
C LEU A 11 -9.87 13.23 11.41
N ILE A 12 -10.24 12.35 10.48
CA ILE A 12 -11.59 12.33 9.91
C ILE A 12 -12.54 11.51 10.80
N SER A 13 -13.84 11.77 10.66
CA SER A 13 -14.85 11.00 11.41
C SER A 13 -14.79 9.50 11.07
N ARG A 14 -15.11 8.66 12.05
CA ARG A 14 -15.20 7.21 11.84
C ARG A 14 -16.20 6.85 10.74
N SER A 15 -17.31 7.57 10.66
CA SER A 15 -18.32 7.39 9.61
C SER A 15 -17.76 7.68 8.22
N LEU A 16 -16.99 8.76 8.05
CA LEU A 16 -16.33 9.07 6.78
C LEU A 16 -15.29 8.00 6.44
N ALA A 17 -14.44 7.60 7.40
CA ALA A 17 -13.46 6.53 7.18
C ALA A 17 -14.13 5.21 6.75
N THR A 18 -15.22 4.81 7.41
CA THR A 18 -16.00 3.63 7.01
C THR A 18 -16.59 3.77 5.61
N ALA A 19 -17.16 4.92 5.27
CA ALA A 19 -17.71 5.18 3.94
C ALA A 19 -16.64 5.13 2.85
N LEU A 20 -15.45 5.69 3.09
CA LEU A 20 -14.31 5.62 2.17
C LEU A 20 -13.83 4.19 1.97
N LEU A 21 -13.70 3.41 3.04
CA LEU A 21 -13.29 2.01 2.95
C LEU A 21 -14.33 1.15 2.20
N ARG A 22 -15.63 1.49 2.27
CA ARG A 22 -16.67 0.84 1.47
C ARG A 22 -16.43 0.93 -0.05
N LEU A 23 -15.68 1.92 -0.53
CA LEU A 23 -15.33 2.06 -1.95
C LEU A 23 -14.41 0.94 -2.48
N TYR A 24 -13.78 0.17 -1.59
CA TYR A 24 -13.05 -1.04 -1.96
C TYR A 24 -13.95 -2.22 -2.33
N ASP A 25 -15.26 -2.15 -2.02
CA ASP A 25 -16.20 -3.17 -2.47
C ASP A 25 -16.31 -3.14 -3.99
N TYR A 26 -16.30 -4.33 -4.57
CA TYR A 26 -16.21 -4.49 -6.02
C TYR A 26 -17.33 -5.39 -6.53
N PRO A 27 -18.14 -4.99 -7.53
CA PRO A 27 -19.13 -5.88 -8.13
C PRO A 27 -18.47 -7.14 -8.68
N ASP A 28 -18.96 -8.34 -8.34
CA ASP A 28 -18.40 -9.58 -8.87
C ASP A 28 -18.79 -9.73 -10.35
N PRO A 29 -17.84 -9.64 -11.31
CA PRO A 29 -18.18 -9.70 -12.73
C PRO A 29 -18.72 -11.07 -13.15
N ARG A 30 -18.53 -12.11 -12.32
CA ARG A 30 -19.01 -13.47 -12.58
C ARG A 30 -20.40 -13.71 -12.00
N ARG A 31 -20.89 -12.84 -11.12
CA ARG A 31 -22.14 -13.02 -10.35
C ARG A 31 -22.86 -11.68 -10.19
N PRO A 32 -23.81 -11.35 -11.09
CA PRO A 32 -24.59 -10.12 -11.01
C PRO A 32 -25.22 -9.93 -9.61
N GLY A 33 -25.18 -8.71 -9.09
CA GLY A 33 -25.73 -8.36 -7.77
C GLY A 33 -24.86 -8.77 -6.56
N ARG A 34 -23.80 -9.56 -6.75
CA ARG A 34 -22.88 -9.92 -5.66
C ARG A 34 -21.76 -8.87 -5.54
N MET A 35 -21.43 -8.51 -4.30
CA MET A 35 -20.27 -7.69 -3.98
C MET A 35 -19.11 -8.51 -3.42
N ILE A 36 -17.95 -8.31 -4.04
CA ILE A 36 -16.56 -8.34 -3.60
C ILE A 36 -16.18 -7.61 -2.32
N PRO A 37 -16.10 -8.19 -1.10
CA PRO A 37 -15.64 -7.42 0.05
C PRO A 37 -14.21 -6.93 -0.17
N GLY A 38 -13.99 -5.63 0.03
CA GLY A 38 -12.66 -5.03 -0.10
C GLY A 38 -11.62 -5.68 0.82
N TYR A 39 -10.68 -6.46 0.26
CA TYR A 39 -9.69 -7.22 1.03
C TYR A 39 -8.74 -6.31 1.83
N ASP A 40 -8.25 -5.23 1.21
CA ASP A 40 -7.21 -4.38 1.78
C ASP A 40 -7.73 -3.30 2.74
N ARG A 41 -9.04 -3.26 3.05
CA ARG A 41 -9.60 -2.23 3.94
C ARG A 41 -8.93 -2.15 5.32
N PRO A 42 -8.71 -3.26 6.05
CA PRO A 42 -8.09 -3.18 7.37
C PRO A 42 -6.64 -2.68 7.30
N HIS A 43 -5.93 -3.06 6.23
CA HIS A 43 -4.58 -2.60 5.94
C HIS A 43 -4.57 -1.08 5.65
N ALA A 44 -5.41 -0.61 4.72
CA ALA A 44 -5.48 0.80 4.36
C ALA A 44 -5.80 1.70 5.57
N LEU A 45 -6.67 1.22 6.48
CA LEU A 45 -6.98 1.90 7.73
C LEU A 45 -5.74 2.04 8.64
N ARG A 46 -5.00 0.95 8.86
CA ARG A 46 -3.80 0.95 9.69
C ARG A 46 -2.70 1.83 9.10
N THR A 47 -2.42 1.70 7.80
CA THR A 47 -1.47 2.53 7.08
C THR A 47 -1.86 4.01 7.21
N ALA A 48 -3.13 4.37 7.01
CA ALA A 48 -3.59 5.75 7.11
C ALA A 48 -3.46 6.35 8.53
N ARG A 49 -3.64 5.56 9.58
CA ARG A 49 -3.42 6.00 10.97
C ARG A 49 -1.94 6.27 11.25
N MET A 50 -1.05 5.38 10.81
CA MET A 50 0.40 5.59 10.90
C MET A 50 0.83 6.83 10.13
N CYS A 51 0.31 7.01 8.90
CA CYS A 51 0.60 8.17 8.06
C CYS A 51 0.25 9.50 8.74
N VAL A 52 -0.89 9.55 9.45
CA VAL A 52 -1.28 10.75 10.20
C VAL A 52 -0.28 11.06 11.31
N ALA A 53 0.10 10.06 12.12
CA ALA A 53 1.05 10.27 13.20
C ALA A 53 2.39 10.84 12.68
N VAL A 54 2.93 10.24 11.61
CA VAL A 54 4.19 10.68 11.00
C VAL A 54 4.04 12.07 10.37
N ALA A 55 2.97 12.32 9.61
CA ALA A 55 2.75 13.63 8.98
C ALA A 55 2.58 14.75 10.01
N THR A 56 1.90 14.48 11.13
CA THR A 56 1.77 15.42 12.25
C THR A 56 3.12 15.65 12.94
N ARG A 57 3.92 14.60 13.18
CA ARG A 57 5.29 14.72 13.74
C ARG A 57 6.19 15.59 12.87
N LEU A 58 6.02 15.53 11.56
CA LEU A 58 6.75 16.34 10.58
C LEU A 58 6.23 17.80 10.46
N GLY A 59 5.23 18.18 11.26
CA GLY A 59 4.73 19.56 11.32
C GLY A 59 3.78 19.94 10.18
N HIS A 60 3.17 18.97 9.48
CA HIS A 60 2.17 19.30 8.48
C HIS A 60 0.89 19.89 9.11
N PRO A 61 0.27 20.92 8.49
CA PRO A 61 -0.95 21.52 9.03
C PRO A 61 -2.11 20.52 9.15
N PRO A 62 -2.93 20.56 10.21
CA PRO A 62 -4.00 19.59 10.44
C PRO A 62 -4.95 19.40 9.26
N ALA A 63 -5.36 20.49 8.60
CA ALA A 63 -6.24 20.43 7.42
C ALA A 63 -5.61 19.63 6.26
N ARG A 64 -4.30 19.79 6.03
CA ARG A 64 -3.57 19.02 5.02
C ARG A 64 -3.51 17.55 5.42
N VAL A 65 -3.18 17.26 6.68
CA VAL A 65 -3.09 15.88 7.20
C VAL A 65 -4.45 15.17 7.11
N ALA A 66 -5.56 15.86 7.36
CA ALA A 66 -6.90 15.30 7.19
C ALA A 66 -7.18 14.91 5.72
N THR A 67 -6.87 15.77 4.76
CA THR A 67 -7.00 15.41 3.33
C THR A 67 -6.03 14.31 2.91
N PHE A 68 -4.80 14.31 3.44
CA PHE A 68 -3.83 13.24 3.21
C PHE A 68 -4.32 11.90 3.75
N GLN A 69 -4.96 11.87 4.93
CA GLN A 69 -5.54 10.66 5.50
C GLN A 69 -6.57 10.02 4.56
N VAL A 70 -7.35 10.84 3.84
CA VAL A 70 -8.27 10.34 2.81
C VAL A 70 -7.50 9.67 1.66
N ALA A 71 -6.41 10.27 1.18
CA ALA A 71 -5.57 9.65 0.15
C ALA A 71 -4.96 8.33 0.64
N CYS A 72 -4.48 8.28 1.88
CA CYS A 72 -3.95 7.06 2.50
C CYS A 72 -5.01 5.96 2.62
N LEU A 73 -6.24 6.30 3.00
CA LEU A 73 -7.34 5.32 3.10
C LEU A 73 -7.72 4.71 1.76
N LEU A 74 -7.44 5.39 0.64
CA LEU A 74 -7.78 4.94 -0.70
C LEU A 74 -6.56 4.48 -1.51
N HIS A 75 -5.36 4.46 -0.92
CA HIS A 75 -4.11 4.31 -1.69
C HIS A 75 -4.07 3.00 -2.52
N ASP A 76 -4.70 1.95 -1.99
CA ASP A 76 -4.76 0.61 -2.58
C ASP A 76 -6.08 0.36 -3.34
N LEU A 77 -6.88 1.38 -3.66
CA LEU A 77 -8.18 1.22 -4.34
C LEU A 77 -8.06 0.50 -5.69
N GLY A 78 -6.90 0.58 -6.34
CA GLY A 78 -6.58 -0.20 -7.54
C GLY A 78 -6.62 -1.73 -7.33
N ARG A 79 -6.64 -2.22 -6.09
CA ARG A 79 -6.76 -3.65 -5.74
C ARG A 79 -8.19 -4.09 -5.40
N SER A 80 -9.18 -3.22 -5.56
CA SER A 80 -10.59 -3.58 -5.44
C SER A 80 -10.92 -4.78 -6.35
N GLY A 81 -11.61 -5.79 -5.81
CA GLY A 81 -11.92 -7.03 -6.52
C GLY A 81 -10.85 -8.12 -6.44
N LEU A 82 -9.88 -8.03 -5.52
CA LEU A 82 -8.85 -9.05 -5.35
C LEU A 82 -9.44 -10.45 -5.10
N ASP A 83 -9.20 -11.37 -6.04
CA ASP A 83 -9.40 -12.80 -5.85
C ASP A 83 -8.11 -13.41 -5.29
N ARG A 84 -8.00 -13.49 -3.95
CA ARG A 84 -6.78 -13.93 -3.26
C ARG A 84 -6.20 -15.24 -3.80
N ARG A 85 -7.07 -16.20 -4.16
CA ARG A 85 -6.64 -17.51 -4.66
C ARG A 85 -6.06 -17.40 -6.05
N LEU A 86 -6.77 -16.74 -6.97
CA LEU A 86 -6.32 -16.57 -8.34
C LEU A 86 -5.08 -15.67 -8.41
N PHE A 87 -5.11 -14.53 -7.71
CA PHE A 87 -3.98 -13.60 -7.61
C PHE A 87 -2.74 -14.31 -7.05
N GLY A 88 -2.88 -15.03 -5.93
CA GLY A 88 -1.79 -15.80 -5.34
C GLY A 88 -1.23 -16.87 -6.29
N LYS A 89 -2.11 -17.56 -7.03
CA LYS A 89 -1.73 -18.58 -8.02
C LYS A 89 -0.91 -17.98 -9.17
N ILE A 90 -1.36 -16.85 -9.74
CA ILE A 90 -0.66 -16.11 -10.81
C ILE A 90 0.75 -15.73 -10.36
N TRP A 91 0.87 -15.02 -9.24
CA TRP A 91 2.16 -14.44 -8.84
C TRP A 91 3.12 -15.46 -8.22
N SER A 92 2.60 -16.51 -7.59
CA SER A 92 3.45 -17.64 -7.17
C SER A 92 3.99 -18.42 -8.37
N TRP A 93 3.18 -18.59 -9.42
CA TRP A 93 3.63 -19.19 -10.68
C TRP A 93 4.71 -18.33 -11.33
N ALA A 94 4.46 -17.04 -11.54
CA ALA A 94 5.41 -16.12 -12.17
C ALA A 94 6.76 -16.10 -11.43
N ARG A 95 6.72 -16.06 -10.08
CA ARG A 95 7.92 -16.07 -9.25
C ARG A 95 8.75 -17.37 -9.39
N ARG A 96 8.09 -18.53 -9.49
CA ARG A 96 8.79 -19.81 -9.72
C ARG A 96 9.46 -19.88 -11.09
N GLN A 97 8.93 -19.13 -12.06
CA GLN A 97 9.50 -19.01 -13.40
C GLN A 97 10.56 -17.90 -13.52
N GLY A 98 10.89 -17.20 -12.43
CA GLY A 98 11.80 -16.06 -12.47
C GLY A 98 11.25 -14.83 -13.22
N ILE A 99 9.93 -14.75 -13.45
CA ILE A 99 9.30 -13.67 -14.21
C ILE A 99 9.14 -12.42 -13.31
N PRO A 100 9.52 -11.22 -13.78
CA PRO A 100 9.32 -9.98 -13.05
C PRO A 100 7.86 -9.75 -12.65
N THR A 101 7.63 -9.34 -11.40
CA THR A 101 6.28 -9.15 -10.85
C THR A 101 5.95 -7.70 -10.53
N ARG A 102 6.80 -6.75 -10.96
CA ARG A 102 6.59 -5.32 -10.79
C ARG A 102 6.80 -4.60 -12.12
N PRO A 103 6.06 -3.51 -12.41
CA PRO A 103 6.19 -2.82 -13.70
C PRO A 103 7.62 -2.35 -14.01
N ARG A 104 8.36 -1.86 -13.00
CA ARG A 104 9.75 -1.42 -13.18
C ARG A 104 10.69 -2.58 -13.52
N GLU A 105 10.58 -3.68 -12.78
CA GLU A 105 11.37 -4.90 -13.01
C GLU A 105 11.04 -5.52 -14.38
N TRP A 106 9.76 -5.52 -14.74
CA TRP A 106 9.28 -5.97 -16.04
C TRP A 106 9.95 -5.21 -17.17
N ARG A 107 9.90 -3.87 -17.13
CA ARG A 107 10.50 -3.02 -18.17
C ARG A 107 12.03 -3.08 -18.22
N ALA A 108 12.68 -3.50 -17.13
CA ALA A 108 14.14 -3.72 -17.14
C ALA A 108 14.51 -4.98 -17.94
N VAL A 109 13.65 -6.01 -17.93
CA VAL A 109 13.84 -7.26 -18.70
C VAL A 109 13.22 -7.17 -20.10
N HIS A 110 12.15 -6.39 -20.25
CA HIS A 110 11.37 -6.22 -21.48
C HIS A 110 11.28 -4.73 -21.85
N PRO A 111 12.39 -4.11 -22.29
CA PRO A 111 12.44 -2.67 -22.59
C PRO A 111 11.53 -2.24 -23.74
N GLU A 112 11.12 -3.18 -24.60
CA GLU A 112 10.16 -2.97 -25.69
C GLU A 112 8.72 -2.75 -25.19
N THR A 113 8.43 -3.13 -23.95
CA THR A 113 7.09 -2.94 -23.39
C THR A 113 6.82 -1.47 -23.11
N SER A 114 5.86 -0.89 -23.84
CA SER A 114 5.40 0.48 -23.58
C SER A 114 4.90 0.65 -22.14
N LYS A 115 5.27 1.77 -21.50
CA LYS A 115 4.88 2.07 -20.11
C LYS A 115 3.36 2.03 -19.95
N GLY A 116 2.90 1.25 -18.98
CA GLY A 116 1.47 1.04 -18.72
C GLY A 116 0.84 -0.06 -19.57
N ARG A 117 1.59 -0.80 -20.39
CA ARG A 117 1.14 -1.96 -21.18
C ARG A 117 1.70 -3.29 -20.67
N GLU A 118 2.27 -3.30 -19.47
CA GLU A 118 2.92 -4.47 -18.87
C GLU A 118 1.93 -5.62 -18.63
N THR A 119 0.67 -5.31 -18.35
CA THR A 119 -0.39 -6.33 -18.19
C THR A 119 -0.65 -7.06 -19.50
N GLU A 120 -0.84 -6.31 -20.58
CA GLU A 120 -1.09 -6.86 -21.91
C GLU A 120 0.13 -7.62 -22.43
N ALA A 121 1.34 -7.09 -22.24
CA ALA A 121 2.58 -7.75 -22.63
C ALA A 121 2.79 -9.07 -21.87
N PHE A 122 2.54 -9.09 -20.55
CA PHE A 122 2.60 -10.31 -19.74
C PHE A 122 1.64 -11.38 -20.24
N LEU A 123 0.38 -11.01 -20.49
CA LEU A 123 -0.63 -11.97 -20.96
C LEU A 123 -0.34 -12.46 -22.37
N ALA A 124 0.08 -11.58 -23.28
CA ALA A 124 0.46 -11.97 -24.64
C ALA A 124 1.63 -12.98 -24.63
N ARG A 125 2.62 -12.76 -23.75
CA ARG A 125 3.81 -13.60 -23.66
C ARG A 125 3.57 -14.95 -22.99
N TYR A 126 2.73 -15.00 -21.95
CA TYR A 126 2.63 -16.17 -21.07
C TYR A 126 1.25 -16.85 -21.08
N ALA A 127 0.33 -16.48 -21.98
CA ALA A 127 -1.03 -17.05 -21.97
C ALA A 127 -1.06 -18.58 -22.08
N VAL A 128 -0.17 -19.18 -22.88
CA VAL A 128 -0.14 -20.63 -23.08
C VAL A 128 0.31 -21.34 -21.80
N GLU A 129 1.36 -20.85 -21.16
CA GLU A 129 1.94 -21.40 -19.93
C GLU A 129 1.00 -21.21 -18.74
N LEU A 130 0.34 -20.04 -18.66
CA LEU A 130 -0.69 -19.80 -17.66
C LEU A 130 -1.83 -20.82 -17.79
N ARG A 131 -2.34 -21.06 -19.01
CA ARG A 131 -3.38 -22.08 -19.24
C ARG A 131 -2.90 -23.48 -18.89
N LYS A 132 -1.68 -23.86 -19.26
CA LYS A 132 -1.06 -25.15 -18.88
C LYS A 132 -0.95 -25.31 -17.35
N ALA A 133 -0.72 -24.22 -16.61
CA ALA A 133 -0.74 -24.20 -15.15
C ALA A 133 -2.15 -24.13 -14.53
N GLY A 134 -3.20 -24.22 -15.35
CA GLY A 134 -4.60 -24.10 -14.94
C GLY A 134 -4.96 -22.71 -14.41
N ILE A 135 -4.29 -21.67 -14.89
CA ILE A 135 -4.57 -20.26 -14.55
C ILE A 135 -5.42 -19.67 -15.68
N PRO A 136 -6.64 -19.18 -15.40
CA PRO A 136 -7.47 -18.56 -16.41
C PRO A 136 -6.86 -17.25 -16.92
N VAL A 137 -7.01 -17.00 -18.21
CA VAL A 137 -6.59 -15.77 -18.92
C VAL A 137 -7.79 -15.06 -19.55
N ASP A 138 -8.96 -15.23 -18.95
CA ASP A 138 -10.18 -14.49 -19.24
C ASP A 138 -10.10 -13.06 -18.70
N ASP A 139 -11.18 -12.29 -18.84
CA ASP A 139 -11.22 -10.90 -18.37
C ASP A 139 -10.98 -10.81 -16.86
N TRP A 140 -11.45 -11.78 -16.07
CA TRP A 140 -11.20 -11.80 -14.63
C TRP A 140 -9.73 -12.07 -14.30
N GLY A 141 -9.11 -13.04 -14.96
CA GLY A 141 -7.67 -13.29 -14.86
C GLY A 141 -6.84 -12.07 -15.23
N ARG A 142 -7.22 -11.37 -16.32
CA ARG A 142 -6.59 -10.10 -16.73
C ARG A 142 -6.68 -9.05 -15.63
N GLU A 143 -7.82 -8.89 -14.97
CA GLU A 143 -7.95 -7.94 -13.86
C GLU A 143 -6.98 -8.25 -12.71
N GLN A 144 -6.83 -9.53 -12.36
CA GLN A 144 -5.89 -9.94 -11.30
C GLN A 144 -4.42 -9.68 -11.69
N VAL A 145 -4.08 -9.78 -12.98
CA VAL A 145 -2.74 -9.37 -13.49
C VAL A 145 -2.58 -7.85 -13.40
N GLU A 146 -3.59 -7.09 -13.82
CA GLU A 146 -3.56 -5.62 -13.84
C GLU A 146 -3.36 -5.01 -12.45
N MET A 147 -3.85 -5.65 -11.39
CA MET A 147 -3.64 -5.18 -10.00
C MET A 147 -2.16 -5.01 -9.62
N ARG A 148 -1.25 -5.74 -10.27
CA ARG A 148 0.19 -5.71 -9.99
C ARG A 148 0.98 -5.00 -11.10
N LEU A 149 0.75 -5.36 -12.36
CA LEU A 149 1.51 -4.83 -13.49
C LEU A 149 0.89 -3.57 -14.11
N GLY A 150 -0.41 -3.34 -13.90
CA GLY A 150 -1.15 -2.18 -14.39
C GLY A 150 -1.68 -1.26 -13.27
N SER A 151 -1.06 -1.31 -12.08
CA SER A 151 -1.60 -0.71 -10.85
C SER A 151 -2.00 0.75 -11.00
N ALA A 152 -1.19 1.58 -11.69
CA ALA A 152 -1.52 2.99 -11.91
C ALA A 152 -2.75 3.20 -12.80
N ARG A 153 -2.88 2.43 -13.89
CA ARG A 153 -4.04 2.53 -14.77
C ARG A 153 -5.31 2.10 -14.05
N ARG A 154 -5.22 0.99 -13.33
CA ARG A 154 -6.34 0.46 -12.54
C ARG A 154 -6.74 1.44 -11.45
N LEU A 155 -5.78 2.02 -10.71
CA LEU A 155 -6.05 3.05 -9.72
C LEU A 155 -6.72 4.27 -10.35
N ALA A 156 -6.23 4.78 -11.47
CA ALA A 156 -6.83 5.92 -12.16
C ALA A 156 -8.27 5.64 -12.61
N ARG A 157 -8.55 4.44 -13.11
CA ARG A 157 -9.91 4.01 -13.49
C ARG A 157 -10.83 3.97 -12.27
N ARG A 158 -10.39 3.33 -11.18
CA ARG A 158 -11.16 3.27 -9.92
C ARG A 158 -11.40 4.65 -9.32
N LEU A 159 -10.41 5.53 -9.34
CA LEU A 159 -10.57 6.91 -8.85
C LEU A 159 -11.63 7.67 -9.66
N ARG A 160 -11.65 7.56 -11.00
CA ARG A 160 -12.69 8.19 -11.82
C ARG A 160 -14.10 7.71 -11.44
N GLU A 161 -14.26 6.41 -11.22
CA GLU A 161 -15.54 5.81 -10.84
C GLU A 161 -16.02 6.28 -9.45
N VAL A 162 -15.11 6.43 -8.48
CA VAL A 162 -15.49 6.80 -7.11
C VAL A 162 -15.50 8.30 -6.85
N THR A 163 -14.89 9.13 -7.70
CA THR A 163 -14.81 10.60 -7.51
C THR A 163 -16.19 11.25 -7.27
N PRO A 164 -17.26 10.92 -8.02
CA PRO A 164 -18.60 11.43 -7.72
C PRO A 164 -19.12 11.06 -6.32
N HIS A 165 -18.76 9.86 -5.83
CA HIS A 165 -19.12 9.41 -4.49
C HIS A 165 -18.31 10.14 -3.41
N LEU A 166 -17.03 10.42 -3.66
CA LEU A 166 -16.20 11.24 -2.77
C LEU A 166 -16.82 12.63 -2.57
N ALA A 167 -17.27 13.28 -3.65
CA ALA A 167 -17.93 14.57 -3.58
C ALA A 167 -19.19 14.54 -2.70
N LYS A 168 -20.03 13.49 -2.83
CA LYS A 168 -21.22 13.28 -1.98
C LYS A 168 -20.87 13.07 -0.50
N LEU A 169 -19.67 12.57 -0.20
CA LEU A 169 -19.14 12.42 1.15
C LEU A 169 -18.45 13.70 1.68
N GLY A 170 -18.51 14.82 0.95
CA GLY A 170 -17.86 16.07 1.30
C GLY A 170 -16.34 16.07 1.08
N VAL A 171 -15.80 15.10 0.35
CA VAL A 171 -14.37 15.00 0.04
C VAL A 171 -14.07 15.71 -1.28
N ARG A 172 -13.27 16.76 -1.20
CA ARG A 172 -12.70 17.42 -2.39
C ARG A 172 -11.39 16.72 -2.79
N TRP A 173 -11.43 15.97 -3.89
CA TRP A 173 -10.23 15.33 -4.43
C TRP A 173 -9.30 16.36 -5.06
N ALA A 174 -8.01 16.31 -4.71
CA ALA A 174 -6.99 17.19 -5.27
C ALA A 174 -5.98 16.39 -6.11
N PRO A 175 -5.42 16.95 -7.20
CA PRO A 175 -4.50 16.22 -8.09
C PRO A 175 -3.30 15.58 -7.38
N TRP A 176 -2.76 16.25 -6.36
CA TRP A 176 -1.61 15.77 -5.59
C TRP A 176 -1.90 14.46 -4.84
N MET A 177 -3.15 14.19 -4.47
CA MET A 177 -3.53 12.98 -3.72
C MET A 177 -3.23 11.72 -4.53
N SER A 178 -3.58 11.72 -5.82
CA SER A 178 -3.25 10.63 -6.74
C SER A 178 -1.75 10.48 -6.97
N LEU A 179 -1.00 11.59 -6.96
CA LEU A 179 0.46 11.55 -7.14
C LEU A 179 1.15 10.89 -5.94
N VAL A 180 0.74 11.23 -4.73
CA VAL A 180 1.22 10.62 -3.48
C VAL A 180 1.03 9.10 -3.52
N MET A 181 -0.17 8.64 -3.90
CA MET A 181 -0.50 7.20 -3.94
C MET A 181 0.35 6.40 -4.95
N LEU A 182 0.88 7.06 -5.98
CA LEU A 182 1.64 6.41 -7.05
C LEU A 182 3.16 6.49 -6.88
N TYR A 183 3.64 7.22 -5.87
CA TYR A 183 5.04 7.59 -5.73
C TYR A 183 6.00 6.40 -5.72
N TYR A 184 5.68 5.32 -5.00
CA TYR A 184 6.54 4.14 -4.93
C TYR A 184 6.81 3.49 -6.30
N TYR A 185 5.82 3.54 -7.20
CA TYR A 185 5.92 2.93 -8.53
C TYR A 185 6.42 3.91 -9.59
N TYR A 186 6.17 5.21 -9.40
CA TYR A 186 6.41 6.26 -10.39
C TYR A 186 6.94 7.54 -9.70
N PRO A 187 8.11 7.49 -9.04
CA PRO A 187 8.64 8.64 -8.30
C PRO A 187 8.86 9.87 -9.19
N GLU A 188 9.13 9.65 -10.48
CA GLU A 188 9.29 10.70 -11.48
C GLU A 188 8.06 11.58 -11.67
N ARG A 189 6.85 11.10 -11.31
CA ARG A 189 5.60 11.88 -11.41
C ARG A 189 5.53 13.04 -10.41
N LEU A 190 6.39 13.06 -9.40
CA LEU A 190 6.52 14.16 -8.46
C LEU A 190 7.58 15.18 -8.87
N LYS A 191 8.18 15.06 -10.07
CA LYS A 191 9.09 16.08 -10.60
C LYS A 191 8.34 17.41 -10.72
N GLY A 192 8.83 18.44 -10.02
CA GLY A 192 8.21 19.77 -9.98
C GLY A 192 7.04 19.91 -8.99
N ALA A 193 6.66 18.85 -8.27
CA ALA A 193 5.67 18.97 -7.20
C ALA A 193 6.26 19.75 -6.00
N PRO A 194 5.41 20.45 -5.21
CA PRO A 194 5.86 21.09 -3.97
C PRO A 194 6.51 20.09 -3.02
N GLY A 195 7.56 20.52 -2.30
CA GLY A 195 8.33 19.63 -1.40
C GLY A 195 7.46 18.90 -0.36
N TRP A 196 6.39 19.54 0.12
CA TRP A 196 5.46 18.91 1.06
C TRP A 196 4.66 17.75 0.43
N VAL A 197 4.37 17.76 -0.88
CA VAL A 197 3.69 16.65 -1.57
C VAL A 197 4.61 15.44 -1.60
N ARG A 198 5.89 15.66 -1.92
CA ARG A 198 6.91 14.61 -1.89
C ARG A 198 7.07 14.04 -0.49
N GLN A 199 7.15 14.87 0.54
CA GLN A 199 7.25 14.40 1.92
C GLN A 199 6.05 13.54 2.33
N LEU A 200 4.82 13.92 1.99
CA LEU A 200 3.63 13.09 2.22
C LEU A 200 3.65 11.76 1.44
N ALA A 201 4.19 11.78 0.23
CA ALA A 201 4.36 10.56 -0.56
C ALA A 201 5.35 9.59 0.08
N GLU A 202 6.48 10.11 0.56
CA GLU A 202 7.48 9.35 1.32
C GLU A 202 6.88 8.80 2.62
N VAL A 203 6.07 9.59 3.35
CA VAL A 203 5.35 9.14 4.56
C VAL A 203 4.44 7.95 4.24
N LEU A 204 3.65 8.04 3.17
CA LEU A 204 2.78 6.93 2.75
C LEU A 204 3.61 5.69 2.44
N VAL A 205 4.71 5.81 1.69
CA VAL A 205 5.59 4.68 1.38
C VAL A 205 6.17 4.08 2.65
N ALA A 206 6.71 4.89 3.56
CA ALA A 206 7.34 4.39 4.78
C ALA A 206 6.34 3.64 5.68
N CYS A 207 5.14 4.20 5.88
CA CYS A 207 4.10 3.54 6.67
C CYS A 207 3.55 2.28 5.99
N GLU A 208 3.37 2.32 4.67
CA GLU A 208 2.92 1.19 3.86
C GLU A 208 3.89 0.00 3.98
N GLN A 209 5.18 0.26 3.83
CA GLN A 209 6.18 -0.80 3.94
C GLN A 209 6.27 -1.36 5.36
N LEU A 210 6.24 -0.51 6.39
CA LEU A 210 6.26 -1.01 7.77
C LEU A 210 5.02 -1.87 8.08
N GLU A 211 3.82 -1.44 7.69
CA GLU A 211 2.60 -2.24 7.88
C GLU A 211 2.70 -3.55 7.09
N ALA A 212 3.02 -3.48 5.80
CA ALA A 212 3.01 -4.64 4.91
C ALA A 212 4.10 -5.68 5.26
N TYR A 213 5.25 -5.27 5.79
CA TYR A 213 6.30 -6.16 6.29
C TYR A 213 6.05 -6.67 7.71
N ASN A 214 5.10 -6.10 8.45
CA ASN A 214 4.68 -6.63 9.74
C ASN A 214 3.40 -7.50 9.62
N ASN A 215 2.62 -7.31 8.56
CA ASN A 215 1.33 -7.95 8.38
C ASN A 215 1.46 -9.40 7.90
N ARG A 216 1.27 -10.35 8.82
CA ARG A 216 1.42 -11.79 8.57
C ARG A 216 0.43 -12.33 7.52
N GLN A 217 -0.81 -11.83 7.51
CA GLN A 217 -1.84 -12.30 6.59
C GLN A 217 -1.57 -11.81 5.17
N ARG A 218 -1.31 -10.50 5.01
CA ARG A 218 -0.97 -9.89 3.72
C ARG A 218 0.36 -10.43 3.19
N GLY A 219 1.36 -10.62 4.05
CA GLY A 219 2.65 -11.25 3.75
C GLY A 219 2.52 -12.62 3.11
N ARG A 220 1.69 -13.49 3.69
CA ARG A 220 1.38 -14.82 3.16
C ARG A 220 0.66 -14.75 1.82
N ASP A 221 -0.40 -13.96 1.73
CA ASP A 221 -1.30 -13.97 0.57
C ASP A 221 -0.69 -13.31 -0.67
N TYR A 222 0.06 -12.21 -0.50
CA TYR A 222 0.62 -11.44 -1.61
C TYR A 222 2.05 -11.81 -1.99
N TYR A 223 2.82 -12.36 -1.03
CA TYR A 223 4.25 -12.53 -1.18
C TYR A 223 4.75 -13.94 -0.84
N ALA A 224 3.84 -14.84 -0.44
CA ALA A 224 4.17 -16.19 0.03
C ALA A 224 5.25 -16.20 1.12
N ARG A 225 5.30 -15.15 1.95
CA ARG A 225 6.28 -15.02 3.03
C ARG A 225 5.93 -15.96 4.19
N ARG A 226 6.96 -16.63 4.73
CA ARG A 226 6.81 -17.59 5.84
C ARG A 226 6.93 -16.93 7.21
N ARG A 227 7.69 -15.84 7.31
CA ARG A 227 7.93 -15.06 8.53
C ARG A 227 8.01 -13.58 8.16
N GLU A 228 7.72 -12.74 9.14
CA GLU A 228 7.75 -11.29 9.03
C GLU A 228 8.40 -10.81 10.32
N THR A 229 9.56 -10.15 10.26
CA THR A 229 10.20 -9.55 11.44
C THR A 229 10.20 -8.04 11.33
N LEU A 230 10.07 -7.36 12.46
CA LEU A 230 10.26 -5.91 12.48
C LEU A 230 11.67 -5.53 11.99
N ALA A 231 12.68 -6.37 12.23
CA ALA A 231 14.04 -6.11 11.78
C ALA A 231 14.14 -6.03 10.26
N GLU A 232 13.53 -6.97 9.55
CA GLU A 232 13.45 -6.93 8.08
C GLU A 232 12.64 -5.73 7.58
N ALA A 233 11.54 -5.37 8.27
CA ALA A 233 10.73 -4.21 7.90
C ALA A 233 11.56 -2.92 7.94
N PHE A 234 12.30 -2.69 9.01
CA PHE A 234 13.12 -1.50 9.17
C PHE A 234 14.40 -1.52 8.33
N ALA A 235 15.03 -2.68 8.15
CA ALA A 235 16.12 -2.82 7.18
C ALA A 235 15.66 -2.49 5.74
N TYR A 236 14.42 -2.83 5.40
CA TYR A 236 13.85 -2.46 4.10
C TYR A 236 13.60 -0.95 3.97
N LEU A 237 13.14 -0.28 5.03
CA LEU A 237 13.03 1.18 5.04
C LEU A 237 14.38 1.85 4.85
N GLU A 238 15.43 1.34 5.51
CA GLU A 238 16.78 1.85 5.38
C GLU A 238 17.34 1.67 3.96
N LYS A 239 17.07 0.52 3.33
CA LYS A 239 17.36 0.32 1.91
C LYS A 239 16.68 1.38 1.04
N LEU A 240 15.40 1.67 1.26
CA LEU A 240 14.68 2.69 0.49
C LEU A 240 15.24 4.11 0.73
N ARG A 241 15.77 4.38 1.92
CA ARG A 241 16.47 5.63 2.23
C ARG A 241 17.75 5.76 1.40
N VAL A 242 18.58 4.72 1.39
CA VAL A 242 19.81 4.67 0.59
C VAL A 242 19.54 4.80 -0.91
N GLU A 243 18.44 4.20 -1.40
CA GLU A 243 17.98 4.33 -2.79
C GLU A 243 17.39 5.71 -3.13
N GLY A 244 17.30 6.64 -2.17
CA GLY A 244 16.75 7.99 -2.36
C GLY A 244 15.22 8.04 -2.52
N ILE A 245 14.54 6.93 -2.21
CA ILE A 245 13.07 6.84 -2.22
C ILE A 245 12.47 7.43 -0.94
N LEU A 246 13.19 7.35 0.19
CA LEU A 246 12.77 7.97 1.46
C LEU A 246 13.82 8.96 1.93
N SER A 247 13.39 10.13 2.40
CA SER A 247 14.29 11.05 3.11
C SER A 247 14.64 10.54 4.51
N ALA A 248 15.80 10.93 5.02
CA ALA A 248 16.21 10.64 6.39
C ALA A 248 15.19 11.19 7.40
N THR A 249 14.64 12.37 7.16
CA THR A 249 13.64 13.01 8.03
C THR A 249 12.38 12.14 8.21
N VAL A 250 11.86 11.55 7.13
CA VAL A 250 10.66 10.69 7.20
C VAL A 250 10.98 9.39 7.94
N VAL A 251 12.13 8.77 7.66
CA VAL A 251 12.57 7.55 8.33
C VAL A 251 12.76 7.80 9.82
N THR A 252 13.49 8.84 10.21
CA THR A 252 13.69 9.22 11.61
C THR A 252 12.36 9.47 12.34
N ALA A 253 11.43 10.25 11.75
CA ALA A 253 10.14 10.51 12.38
C ALA A 253 9.32 9.22 12.61
N LEU A 254 9.35 8.28 11.66
CA LEU A 254 8.70 6.98 11.81
C LEU A 254 9.38 6.13 12.90
N HIS A 255 10.71 6.13 12.95
CA HIS A 255 11.47 5.44 13.99
C HIS A 255 11.17 5.98 15.39
N ASP A 256 11.19 7.30 15.57
CA ASP A 256 10.93 7.92 16.87
C ASP A 256 9.52 7.57 17.37
N LEU A 257 8.51 7.66 16.49
CA LEU A 257 7.13 7.25 16.83
C LEU A 257 7.05 5.75 17.18
N ALA A 258 7.75 4.90 16.46
CA ALA A 258 7.81 3.47 16.78
C ALA A 258 8.51 3.20 18.12
N ALA A 259 9.58 3.94 18.43
CA ALA A 259 10.30 3.88 19.69
C ALA A 259 9.51 4.44 20.88
N GLU A 260 8.59 5.37 20.64
CA GLU A 260 7.66 5.87 21.66
C GLU A 260 6.46 4.92 21.87
N GLY A 261 6.30 3.90 21.03
CA GLY A 261 5.19 2.95 21.10
C GLY A 261 3.93 3.39 20.38
N ALA A 262 3.99 4.45 19.57
CA ALA A 262 2.85 4.99 18.84
C ALA A 262 2.16 3.96 17.93
N PHE A 263 2.91 2.97 17.47
CA PHE A 263 2.43 1.97 16.52
C PHE A 263 2.19 0.58 17.11
N ASP A 264 2.49 0.34 18.39
CA ASP A 264 2.44 -1.00 18.98
C ASP A 264 1.10 -1.71 18.79
N ARG A 265 0.00 -0.98 19.02
CA ARG A 265 -1.35 -1.49 18.81
C ARG A 265 -1.62 -1.81 17.34
N ILE A 266 -1.25 -0.90 16.44
CA ILE A 266 -1.43 -1.07 14.99
C ILE A 266 -0.62 -2.27 14.49
N LEU A 267 0.62 -2.42 14.95
CA LEU A 267 1.49 -3.53 14.58
C LEU A 267 0.96 -4.86 15.14
N SER A 268 0.44 -4.88 16.37
CA SER A 268 -0.20 -6.07 16.95
C SER A 268 -1.46 -6.48 16.17
N GLU A 269 -2.30 -5.50 15.80
CA GLU A 269 -3.50 -5.72 14.98
C GLU A 269 -3.14 -6.25 13.58
N ALA A 270 -2.12 -5.69 12.93
CA ALA A 270 -1.61 -6.17 11.64
C ALA A 270 -1.03 -7.59 11.73
N ARG A 271 -0.41 -7.91 12.87
CA ARG A 271 0.18 -9.23 13.14
C ARG A 271 -0.87 -10.29 13.47
N GLY A 272 -2.01 -9.89 14.04
CA GLY A 272 -3.00 -10.78 14.64
C GLY A 272 -2.54 -11.41 15.97
N ALA A 273 -1.53 -10.83 16.60
CA ALA A 273 -0.97 -11.27 17.89
C ALA A 273 -0.25 -10.11 18.58
N ALA A 274 -0.10 -10.19 19.90
CA ALA A 274 0.68 -9.23 20.66
C ALA A 274 2.16 -9.25 20.22
N LEU A 275 2.81 -8.08 20.27
CA LEU A 275 4.26 -7.98 20.09
C LEU A 275 4.99 -8.71 21.21
N SER A 276 6.01 -9.48 20.85
CA SER A 276 6.86 -10.16 21.83
C SER A 276 7.74 -9.15 22.60
N PRO A 277 8.23 -9.49 23.81
CA PRO A 277 9.17 -8.63 24.53
C PRO A 277 10.44 -8.30 23.73
N ARG A 278 10.89 -9.21 22.85
CA ARG A 278 12.03 -8.98 21.96
C ARG A 278 11.71 -7.91 20.91
N GLU A 279 10.52 -7.97 20.31
CA GLU A 279 10.05 -6.99 19.34
C GLU A 279 9.84 -5.62 19.98
N VAL A 280 9.28 -5.57 21.19
CA VAL A 280 9.15 -4.32 21.95
C VAL A 280 10.53 -3.74 22.25
N ARG A 281 11.46 -4.52 22.81
CA ARG A 281 12.84 -4.05 23.05
C ARG A 281 13.51 -3.55 21.78
N PHE A 282 13.30 -4.24 20.68
CA PHE A 282 13.81 -3.83 19.38
C PHE A 282 13.21 -2.48 18.96
N LEU A 283 11.87 -2.33 19.02
CA LEU A 283 11.16 -1.06 18.78
C LEU A 283 11.71 0.10 19.62
N ARG A 284 12.02 -0.15 20.90
CA ARG A 284 12.55 0.86 21.83
C ARG A 284 14.05 1.14 21.68
N GLY A 285 14.80 0.28 20.98
CA GLY A 285 16.23 0.47 20.77
C GLY A 285 16.51 1.68 19.89
N ARG A 286 17.40 2.59 20.31
CA ARG A 286 17.92 3.67 19.46
C ARG A 286 19.15 3.18 18.68
N GLY A 287 18.96 2.30 17.71
CA GLY A 287 20.10 1.63 17.05
C GLY A 287 19.78 0.92 15.74
N TRP A 288 18.81 1.42 15.00
CA TRP A 288 18.42 0.84 13.72
C TRP A 288 19.45 1.20 12.67
N GLY A 289 20.37 0.28 12.37
CA GLY A 289 21.40 0.50 11.34
C GLY A 289 22.74 1.06 11.86
N ARG A 290 23.12 0.79 13.11
CA ARG A 290 24.53 1.00 13.55
C ARG A 290 25.46 -0.19 13.33
N ASP A 291 24.93 -1.36 12.96
CA ASP A 291 25.72 -2.56 12.67
C ASP A 291 25.30 -3.17 11.32
N ALA A 292 25.57 -2.47 10.22
CA ALA A 292 25.62 -3.04 8.87
C ALA A 292 26.78 -2.39 8.11
#